data_AF-A0A1F6NEX5-F1
#
_entry.id   AF-A0A1F6NEX5-F1
#
_cell.length_a   1.000
_cell.length_b   1.000
_cell.length_c   1.000
_cell.angle_alpha   90.00
_cell.angle_beta   90.00
_cell.angle_gamma   90.00
#
_symmetry.space_group_name_H-M   'P 1'
#
loop_
_entity.id
_entity.type
_entity.pdbx_description
1 polymer ?
#
loop_
_entity_poly.entity_id
_entity_poly.type
_entity_poly.pdbx_seq_one_letter_code
_entity_poly.pdbx_strand_id
1 'polypeptide(L)'
;MQHTLDIFSHLVKQMPPLVPNDTKEDAKQAYEQMKTNFDLSLEEMEKTIIVFGKKLWPYRRAFEEFFNIHESEMGEKFLIGKLEPKLKRKYKGFLEYGGTFRDLHSGNPAMFFDTEERVQMCEALVGVNEDVARYTAQSVLASERIKYEKKIVEFQVILDDIEKRLNTLLMMADDEQEHPELASEIRQQVLSFEYGLCLLGPPHHYEAICRTEEHFVGRKQEYKLRSLA
;
A
#
# COMPACT_ATOMS: atom_id res chain seq x y z
N MET A 1 17.52 5.58 -7.02
CA MET A 1 18.02 4.20 -6.82
C MET A 1 18.00 3.77 -5.36
N GLN A 2 18.70 4.45 -4.43
CA GLN A 2 18.67 4.07 -3.00
C GLN A 2 17.25 4.02 -2.43
N HIS A 3 16.44 5.06 -2.69
CA HIS A 3 15.04 5.09 -2.29
C HIS A 3 14.22 3.87 -2.78
N THR A 4 14.41 3.48 -4.04
CA THR A 4 13.75 2.31 -4.65
C THR A 4 14.18 1.00 -3.96
N LEU A 5 15.47 0.86 -3.62
CA LEU A 5 15.97 -0.26 -2.82
C LEU A 5 15.37 -0.28 -1.42
N ASP A 6 15.22 0.87 -0.78
CA ASP A 6 14.66 0.96 0.57
C ASP A 6 13.18 0.53 0.58
N ILE A 7 12.41 0.93 -0.45
CA ILE A 7 11.03 0.46 -0.65
C ILE A 7 11.02 -1.06 -0.83
N PHE A 8 11.89 -1.62 -1.66
CA PHE A 8 11.90 -3.06 -1.87
C PHE A 8 12.31 -3.83 -0.61
N SER A 9 13.32 -3.34 0.11
CA SER A 9 13.70 -3.84 1.44
C SER A 9 12.50 -3.87 2.39
N HIS A 10 11.71 -2.79 2.41
CA HIS A 10 10.53 -2.72 3.26
C HIS A 10 9.50 -3.79 2.86
N LEU A 11 9.20 -3.91 1.57
CA LEU A 11 8.28 -4.91 1.02
C LEU A 11 8.72 -6.36 1.33
N VAL A 12 10.03 -6.62 1.32
CA VAL A 12 10.61 -7.93 1.64
C VAL A 12 10.61 -8.23 3.13
N LYS A 13 10.87 -7.24 3.99
CA LYS A 13 10.93 -7.41 5.45
C LYS A 13 9.55 -7.53 6.09
N GLN A 14 8.56 -6.84 5.54
CA GLN A 14 7.20 -6.72 6.08
C GLN A 14 6.19 -7.61 5.33
N MET A 15 6.62 -8.80 4.88
CA MET A 15 5.70 -9.71 4.18
C MET A 15 4.60 -10.21 5.12
N PRO A 16 3.32 -10.14 4.70
CA PRO A 16 2.22 -10.63 5.52
C PRO A 16 2.27 -12.15 5.78
N PRO A 17 1.54 -12.64 6.79
CA PRO A 17 1.35 -14.06 7.02
C PRO A 17 0.76 -14.79 5.80
N LEU A 18 1.03 -16.10 5.71
CA LEU A 18 0.56 -17.00 4.64
C LEU A 18 1.07 -16.75 3.22
N VAL A 19 1.95 -15.77 3.01
CA VAL A 19 2.71 -15.67 1.75
C VAL A 19 3.51 -16.98 1.53
N PRO A 20 3.43 -17.62 0.35
CA PRO A 20 4.17 -18.85 0.04
C PRO A 20 5.68 -18.70 0.22
N ASN A 21 6.35 -19.72 0.74
CA ASN A 21 7.79 -19.65 1.05
C ASN A 21 8.63 -19.37 -0.20
N ASP A 22 8.31 -20.00 -1.33
CA ASP A 22 9.00 -19.78 -2.60
C ASP A 22 8.98 -18.29 -2.99
N THR A 23 7.81 -17.64 -2.91
CA THR A 23 7.68 -16.19 -3.14
C THR A 23 8.54 -15.36 -2.18
N LYS A 24 8.65 -15.77 -0.91
CA LYS A 24 9.50 -15.08 0.07
C LYS A 24 10.98 -15.20 -0.26
N GLU A 25 11.42 -16.39 -0.65
CA GLU A 25 12.80 -16.68 -0.99
C GLU A 25 13.20 -15.96 -2.27
N ASP A 26 12.38 -16.04 -3.32
CA ASP A 26 12.58 -15.35 -4.59
C ASP A 26 12.74 -13.84 -4.39
N ALA A 27 11.86 -13.21 -3.60
CA ALA A 27 11.91 -11.78 -3.36
C ALA A 27 13.14 -11.36 -2.55
N LYS A 28 13.57 -12.18 -1.58
CA LYS A 28 14.82 -11.96 -0.83
C LYS A 28 16.04 -12.05 -1.74
N GLN A 29 16.09 -13.07 -2.59
CA GLN A 29 17.18 -13.25 -3.55
C GLN A 29 17.23 -12.09 -4.55
N ALA A 30 16.09 -11.68 -5.10
CA ALA A 30 16.00 -10.53 -5.99
C ALA A 30 16.49 -9.25 -5.32
N TYR A 31 16.14 -9.01 -4.05
CA TYR A 31 16.63 -7.86 -3.29
C TYR A 31 18.15 -7.87 -3.11
N GLU A 32 18.74 -9.01 -2.74
CA GLU A 32 20.21 -9.12 -2.60
C GLU A 32 20.94 -8.95 -3.94
N GLN A 33 20.36 -9.44 -5.05
CA GLN A 33 20.89 -9.22 -6.39
C GLN A 33 20.87 -7.74 -6.77
N MET A 34 19.77 -7.02 -6.53
CA MET A 34 19.69 -5.58 -6.81
C MET A 34 20.66 -4.76 -5.96
N LYS A 35 20.94 -5.19 -4.73
CA LYS A 35 21.88 -4.50 -3.83
C LYS A 35 23.33 -4.63 -4.30
N THR A 36 23.67 -5.72 -4.98
CA THR A 36 25.04 -6.06 -5.38
C THR A 36 25.32 -5.78 -6.85
N ASN A 37 24.29 -5.67 -7.69
CA ASN A 37 24.42 -5.36 -9.10
C ASN A 37 24.37 -3.85 -9.38
N PHE A 38 25.53 -3.24 -9.62
CA PHE A 38 25.65 -1.82 -9.92
C PHE A 38 25.27 -1.43 -11.36
N ASP A 39 25.12 -2.42 -12.25
CA ASP A 39 24.75 -2.20 -13.65
C ASP A 39 23.23 -2.23 -13.88
N LEU A 40 22.44 -2.56 -12.85
CA LEU A 40 20.98 -2.61 -12.96
C LEU A 40 20.43 -1.20 -13.17
N SER A 41 19.66 -0.99 -14.24
CA SER A 41 18.97 0.28 -14.45
C SER A 41 17.81 0.47 -13.45
N LEU A 42 17.43 1.71 -13.20
CA LEU A 42 16.27 2.02 -12.34
C LEU A 42 14.98 1.36 -12.85
N GLU A 43 14.78 1.36 -14.17
CA GLU A 43 13.62 0.75 -14.81
C GLU A 43 13.56 -0.77 -14.57
N GLU A 44 14.69 -1.46 -14.66
CA GLU A 44 14.76 -2.89 -14.35
C GLU A 44 14.46 -3.18 -12.88
N MET A 45 14.96 -2.36 -11.96
CA MET A 45 14.64 -2.48 -10.53
C MET A 45 13.13 -2.37 -10.30
N GLU A 46 12.52 -1.33 -10.86
CA GLU A 46 11.10 -1.05 -10.69
C GLU A 46 10.23 -2.15 -11.31
N LYS A 47 10.58 -2.65 -12.50
CA LYS A 47 9.88 -3.80 -13.11
C LYS A 47 9.89 -5.03 -12.21
N THR A 48 11.04 -5.36 -11.62
CA THR A 48 11.12 -6.48 -10.68
C THR A 48 10.30 -6.22 -9.41
N ILE A 49 10.32 -5.00 -8.87
CA ILE A 49 9.51 -4.62 -7.70
C ILE A 49 8.01 -4.72 -8.03
N ILE A 50 7.57 -4.32 -9.23
CA ILE A 50 6.18 -4.47 -9.69
C ILE A 50 5.77 -5.94 -9.68
N VAL A 51 6.61 -6.84 -10.21
CA VAL A 51 6.33 -8.29 -10.24
C VAL A 51 6.08 -8.83 -8.83
N PHE A 52 6.97 -8.54 -7.87
CA PHE A 52 6.77 -8.99 -6.49
C PHE A 52 5.65 -8.25 -5.79
N GLY A 53 5.48 -6.95 -6.06
CA GLY A 53 4.43 -6.13 -5.51
C GLY A 53 3.05 -6.66 -5.83
N LYS A 54 2.81 -7.08 -7.09
CA LYS A 54 1.59 -7.77 -7.53
C LYS A 54 1.39 -9.08 -6.79
N LYS A 55 2.41 -9.96 -6.73
CA LYS A 55 2.34 -11.24 -6.00
C LYS A 55 1.98 -11.07 -4.52
N LEU A 56 2.48 -10.01 -3.88
CA LEU A 56 2.23 -9.75 -2.46
C LEU A 56 0.99 -8.90 -2.19
N TRP A 57 0.40 -8.27 -3.21
CA TRP A 57 -0.68 -7.32 -3.05
C TRP A 57 -1.92 -7.92 -2.36
N PRO A 58 -2.42 -9.12 -2.74
CA PRO A 58 -3.60 -9.71 -2.11
C PRO A 58 -3.41 -9.97 -0.61
N TYR A 59 -2.24 -10.45 -0.24
CA TYR A 59 -1.86 -10.69 1.15
C TYR A 59 -1.78 -9.39 1.95
N ARG A 60 -1.19 -8.34 1.38
CA ARG A 60 -1.07 -7.04 2.07
C ARG A 60 -2.42 -6.39 2.27
N ARG A 61 -3.28 -6.38 1.26
CA ARG A 61 -4.63 -5.83 1.36
C ARG A 61 -5.50 -6.61 2.35
N ALA A 62 -5.43 -7.94 2.32
CA ALA A 62 -6.10 -8.77 3.32
C ALA A 62 -5.60 -8.44 4.72
N PHE A 63 -4.28 -8.35 4.92
CA PHE A 63 -3.70 -8.10 6.24
C PHE A 63 -4.06 -6.71 6.76
N GLU A 64 -4.06 -5.70 5.90
CA GLU A 64 -4.44 -4.33 6.22
C GLU A 64 -5.90 -4.23 6.71
N GLU A 65 -6.83 -5.00 6.15
CA GLU A 65 -8.21 -5.06 6.67
C GLU A 65 -8.26 -5.51 8.14
N PHE A 66 -7.57 -6.60 8.47
CA PHE A 66 -7.51 -7.11 9.85
C PHE A 66 -6.73 -6.18 10.77
N PHE A 67 -5.64 -5.59 10.28
CA PHE A 67 -4.87 -4.61 11.02
C PHE A 67 -5.75 -3.43 11.45
N ASN A 68 -6.53 -2.86 10.53
CA ASN A 68 -7.39 -1.72 10.80
C ASN A 68 -8.51 -2.05 11.81
N ILE A 69 -9.03 -3.28 11.77
CA ILE A 69 -10.01 -3.78 12.75
C ILE A 69 -9.35 -3.84 14.13
N HIS A 70 -8.21 -4.52 14.25
CA HIS A 70 -7.52 -4.68 15.53
C HIS A 70 -6.97 -3.36 16.08
N GLU A 71 -6.51 -2.44 15.23
CA GLU A 71 -6.12 -1.10 15.64
C GLU A 71 -7.29 -0.37 16.31
N SER A 72 -8.48 -0.47 15.72
CA SER A 72 -9.70 0.13 16.28
C SER A 72 -10.13 -0.52 17.61
N GLU A 73 -9.87 -1.80 17.81
CA GLU A 73 -10.30 -2.54 19.03
C GLU A 73 -9.28 -2.53 20.19
N MET A 74 -7.99 -2.45 19.86
CA MET A 74 -6.88 -2.68 20.77
C MET A 74 -5.84 -1.55 20.78
N GLY A 75 -5.80 -0.69 19.75
CA GLY A 75 -4.78 0.35 19.61
C GLY A 75 -4.72 1.29 20.82
N GLU A 76 -5.87 1.77 21.27
CA GLU A 76 -5.96 2.60 22.47
C GLU A 76 -5.49 1.87 23.74
N LYS A 77 -5.81 0.58 23.89
CA LYS A 77 -5.39 -0.21 25.06
C LYS A 77 -3.87 -0.37 25.09
N PHE A 78 -3.25 -0.63 23.94
CA PHE A 78 -1.79 -0.69 23.83
C PHE A 78 -1.15 0.67 24.09
N LEU A 79 -1.75 1.76 23.58
CA LEU A 79 -1.27 3.11 23.84
C LEU A 79 -1.27 3.38 25.34
N ILE A 80 -2.40 3.19 26.01
CA ILE A 80 -2.51 3.34 27.45
C ILE A 80 -1.49 2.43 28.15
N GLY A 81 -1.21 1.23 27.68
CA GLY A 81 -0.14 0.39 28.26
C GLY A 81 1.23 1.09 28.29
N LYS A 82 1.61 1.77 27.21
CA LYS A 82 2.95 2.35 26.98
C LYS A 82 3.17 3.73 27.58
N LEU A 83 2.12 4.53 27.73
CA LEU A 83 2.28 5.91 28.20
C LEU A 83 2.80 5.97 29.65
N GLU A 84 3.63 6.96 29.95
CA GLU A 84 4.04 7.24 31.32
C GLU A 84 2.88 7.76 32.18
N PRO A 85 2.90 7.63 33.53
CA PRO A 85 1.79 8.04 34.40
C PRO A 85 1.34 9.50 34.24
N LYS A 86 2.26 10.43 33.92
CA LYS A 86 1.92 11.84 33.66
C LYS A 86 1.15 11.96 32.34
N LEU A 87 1.66 11.35 31.27
CA LEU A 87 1.07 11.43 29.93
C LEU A 87 -0.26 10.65 29.84
N LYS A 88 -0.39 9.53 30.57
CA LYS A 88 -1.66 8.79 30.77
C LYS A 88 -2.78 9.68 31.31
N ARG A 89 -2.49 10.45 32.36
CA ARG A 89 -3.47 11.36 32.97
C ARG A 89 -3.88 12.45 31.99
N LYS A 90 -2.92 12.98 31.23
CA LYS A 90 -3.19 14.00 30.21
C LYS A 90 -4.01 13.42 29.06
N TYR A 91 -3.67 12.24 28.56
CA TYR A 91 -4.46 11.54 27.54
C TYR A 91 -5.89 11.26 28.00
N LYS A 92 -6.10 10.87 29.26
CA LYS A 92 -7.46 10.75 29.82
C LYS A 92 -8.20 12.09 29.78
N GLY A 93 -7.55 13.19 30.13
CA GLY A 93 -8.11 14.53 29.98
C GLY A 93 -8.48 14.82 28.52
N PHE A 94 -7.62 14.47 27.56
CA PHE A 94 -7.90 14.63 26.13
C PHE A 94 -9.19 13.92 25.71
N LEU A 95 -9.41 12.70 26.18
CA LEU A 95 -10.66 11.95 25.95
C LEU A 95 -11.88 12.65 26.60
N GLU A 96 -11.73 13.16 27.82
CA GLU A 96 -12.78 13.89 28.55
C GLU A 96 -13.19 15.18 27.82
N TYR A 97 -12.26 15.81 27.09
CA TYR A 97 -12.52 16.97 26.23
C TYR A 97 -13.04 16.60 24.82
N GLY A 98 -13.39 15.34 24.58
CA GLY A 98 -13.99 14.87 23.34
C GLY A 98 -12.99 14.41 22.27
N GLY A 99 -11.71 14.32 22.60
CA GLY A 99 -10.71 13.71 21.74
C GLY A 99 -10.89 12.20 21.63
N THR A 100 -10.42 11.63 20.52
CA THR A 100 -10.44 10.18 20.28
C THR A 100 -9.04 9.66 19.95
N PHE A 101 -8.83 8.35 20.10
CA PHE A 101 -7.59 7.70 19.69
C PHE A 101 -7.22 8.02 18.23
N ARG A 102 -8.21 8.04 17.32
CA ARG A 102 -7.99 8.36 15.90
C ARG A 102 -7.51 9.78 15.67
N ASP A 103 -7.93 10.72 16.52
CA ASP A 103 -7.46 12.11 16.42
C ASP A 103 -5.96 12.21 16.64
N LEU A 104 -5.34 11.25 17.35
CA LEU A 104 -3.89 11.21 17.50
C LEU A 104 -3.12 11.09 16.18
N HIS A 105 -3.76 10.58 15.13
CA HIS A 105 -3.17 10.40 13.81
C HIS A 105 -3.41 11.59 12.86
N SER A 106 -4.30 12.52 13.19
CA SER A 106 -4.76 13.59 12.28
C SER A 106 -4.15 14.98 12.58
N GLY A 107 -3.21 15.08 13.52
CA GLY A 107 -2.53 16.34 13.89
C GLY A 107 -3.36 17.31 14.75
N ASN A 108 -4.67 17.05 14.88
CA ASN A 108 -5.59 17.74 15.81
C ASN A 108 -5.14 17.83 17.30
N PRO A 109 -4.41 16.84 17.88
CA PRO A 109 -3.97 16.90 19.27
C PRO A 109 -2.85 17.91 19.51
N ALA A 110 -2.34 18.57 18.46
CA ALA A 110 -1.24 19.52 18.55
C ALA A 110 -1.49 20.67 19.54
N MET A 111 -2.76 20.97 19.83
CA MET A 111 -3.18 22.02 20.77
C MET A 111 -3.34 21.52 22.22
N PHE A 112 -3.45 20.20 22.43
CA PHE A 112 -3.67 19.60 23.75
C PHE A 112 -2.36 19.15 24.42
N PHE A 113 -1.41 18.68 23.62
CA PHE A 113 -0.10 18.19 24.06
C PHE A 113 0.99 19.18 23.66
N ASP A 114 1.97 19.39 24.55
CA ASP A 114 3.14 20.19 24.22
C ASP A 114 4.12 19.44 23.30
N THR A 115 5.18 20.10 22.84
CA THR A 115 6.12 19.50 21.88
C THR A 115 6.79 18.22 22.42
N GLU A 116 7.22 18.20 23.68
CA GLU A 116 7.90 17.03 24.26
C GLU A 116 6.93 15.87 24.43
N GLU A 117 5.72 16.14 24.92
CA GLU A 117 4.66 15.16 25.06
C GLU A 117 4.21 14.58 23.70
N ARG A 118 4.21 15.41 22.65
CA ARG A 118 3.93 14.94 21.28
C ARG A 118 5.01 13.99 20.77
N VAL A 119 6.29 14.27 21.04
CA VAL A 119 7.37 13.35 20.69
C VAL A 119 7.17 12.01 21.38
N GLN A 120 6.91 12.02 22.69
CA GLN A 120 6.64 10.80 23.46
C GLN A 120 5.39 10.06 22.95
N MET A 121 4.35 10.79 22.57
CA MET A 121 3.13 10.21 22.00
C MET A 121 3.42 9.56 20.64
N CYS A 122 4.18 10.21 19.77
CA CYS A 122 4.58 9.67 18.48
C CYS A 122 5.41 8.38 18.64
N GLU A 123 6.39 8.37 19.55
CA GLU A 123 7.17 7.17 19.86
C GLU A 123 6.28 6.03 20.37
N ALA A 124 5.34 6.35 21.27
CA ALA A 124 4.39 5.36 21.78
C ALA A 124 3.48 4.83 20.66
N LEU A 125 2.98 5.68 19.77
CA LEU A 125 2.13 5.30 18.64
C LEU A 125 2.85 4.41 17.63
N VAL A 126 4.13 4.66 17.35
CA VAL A 126 4.96 3.74 16.54
C VAL A 126 5.00 2.36 17.21
N GLY A 127 5.26 2.31 18.52
CA GLY A 127 5.24 1.06 19.27
C GLY A 127 3.86 0.38 19.31
N VAL A 128 2.76 1.15 19.32
CA VAL A 128 1.39 0.62 19.23
C VAL A 128 1.16 -0.02 17.87
N ASN A 129 1.56 0.64 16.78
CA ASN A 129 1.43 0.11 15.43
C ASN A 129 2.14 -1.25 15.32
N GLU A 130 3.37 -1.37 15.83
CA GLU A 130 4.09 -2.65 15.88
C GLU A 130 3.36 -3.73 16.72
N ASP A 131 2.80 -3.37 17.87
CA ASP A 131 2.04 -4.30 18.71
C ASP A 131 0.75 -4.77 18.03
N VAL A 132 0.01 -3.86 17.39
CA VAL A 132 -1.18 -4.19 16.60
C VAL A 132 -0.80 -5.09 15.43
N ALA A 133 0.29 -4.80 14.72
CA ALA A 133 0.77 -5.64 13.62
C ALA A 133 1.13 -7.05 14.10
N ARG A 134 1.87 -7.18 15.22
CA ARG A 134 2.19 -8.48 15.83
C ARG A 134 0.94 -9.23 16.26
N TYR A 135 0.01 -8.57 16.93
CA TYR A 135 -1.25 -9.16 17.36
C TYR A 135 -2.08 -9.64 16.16
N THR A 136 -2.19 -8.81 15.12
CA THR A 136 -2.90 -9.15 13.89
C THR A 136 -2.26 -10.36 13.23
N ALA A 137 -0.93 -10.41 13.12
CA ALA A 137 -0.22 -11.55 12.55
C ALA A 137 -0.48 -12.84 13.33
N GLN A 138 -0.57 -12.78 14.65
CA GLN A 138 -0.95 -13.93 15.48
C GLN A 138 -2.42 -14.33 15.26
N SER A 139 -3.34 -13.36 15.25
CA SER A 139 -4.78 -13.62 15.07
C SER A 139 -5.07 -14.31 13.73
N VAL A 140 -4.52 -13.78 12.63
CA VAL A 140 -4.75 -14.32 11.28
C VAL A 140 -4.05 -15.66 11.05
N LEU A 141 -3.11 -16.07 11.90
CA LEU A 141 -2.51 -17.41 11.88
C LEU A 141 -3.25 -18.41 12.78
N ALA A 142 -4.05 -17.92 13.73
CA ALA A 142 -4.77 -18.72 14.71
C ALA A 142 -6.28 -18.62 14.51
N SER A 143 -6.96 -17.79 15.32
CA SER A 143 -8.42 -17.71 15.40
C SER A 143 -9.10 -17.23 14.12
N GLU A 144 -8.42 -16.43 13.30
CA GLU A 144 -9.01 -15.78 12.13
C GLU A 144 -8.50 -16.31 10.79
N ARG A 145 -7.72 -17.39 10.82
CA ARG A 145 -7.05 -17.94 9.64
C ARG A 145 -7.98 -18.17 8.46
N ILE A 146 -9.13 -18.81 8.68
CA ILE A 146 -10.10 -19.12 7.61
C ILE A 146 -10.63 -17.83 6.97
N LYS A 147 -10.92 -16.80 7.78
CA LYS A 147 -11.40 -15.50 7.26
C LYS A 147 -10.30 -14.79 6.48
N TYR A 148 -9.06 -14.83 6.98
CA TYR A 148 -7.92 -14.23 6.32
C TYR A 148 -7.59 -14.90 4.98
N GLU A 149 -7.57 -16.24 4.93
CA GLU A 149 -7.41 -17.00 3.67
C GLU A 149 -8.51 -16.65 2.66
N LYS A 150 -9.77 -16.55 3.11
CA LYS A 150 -10.87 -16.10 2.25
C LYS A 150 -10.64 -14.69 1.70
N LYS A 151 -10.17 -13.75 2.54
CA LYS A 151 -9.85 -12.39 2.11
C LYS A 151 -8.71 -12.32 1.10
N ILE A 152 -7.68 -13.14 1.27
CA ILE A 152 -6.60 -13.28 0.28
C ILE A 152 -7.18 -13.68 -1.09
N VAL A 153 -8.08 -14.66 -1.12
CA VAL A 153 -8.74 -15.10 -2.36
C VAL A 153 -9.61 -14.00 -2.96
N GLU A 154 -10.39 -13.28 -2.15
CA GLU A 154 -11.19 -12.13 -2.61
C GLU A 154 -10.30 -11.06 -3.26
N PHE A 155 -9.18 -10.70 -2.64
CA PHE A 155 -8.24 -9.75 -3.23
C PHE A 155 -7.48 -10.30 -4.42
N GLN A 156 -7.23 -11.61 -4.50
CA GLN A 156 -6.66 -12.22 -5.71
C GLN A 156 -7.58 -12.03 -6.91
N VAL A 157 -8.90 -12.25 -6.73
CA VAL A 157 -9.89 -12.02 -7.80
C VAL A 157 -9.91 -10.55 -8.24
N ILE A 158 -9.79 -9.61 -7.30
CA ILE A 158 -9.72 -8.17 -7.61
C ILE A 158 -8.43 -7.86 -8.39
N LEU A 159 -7.29 -8.43 -7.99
CA LEU A 159 -6.03 -8.25 -8.69
C LEU A 159 -6.11 -8.79 -10.13
N ASP A 160 -6.68 -9.99 -10.31
CA ASP A 160 -6.86 -10.59 -11.63
C ASP A 160 -7.71 -9.70 -12.56
N ASP A 161 -8.74 -9.03 -12.02
CA ASP A 161 -9.54 -8.06 -12.78
C ASP A 161 -8.75 -6.78 -13.10
N ILE A 162 -8.00 -6.26 -12.14
CA ILE A 162 -7.09 -5.12 -12.37
C ILE A 162 -6.12 -5.46 -13.51
N GLU A 163 -5.45 -6.62 -13.46
CA GLU A 163 -4.49 -7.03 -14.49
C GLU A 163 -5.13 -7.16 -15.87
N LYS A 164 -6.34 -7.71 -15.97
CA LYS A 164 -7.09 -7.75 -17.24
C LYS A 164 -7.31 -6.36 -17.80
N ARG A 165 -7.73 -5.40 -16.97
CA ARG A 165 -7.96 -4.01 -17.39
C ARG A 165 -6.69 -3.32 -17.81
N LEU A 166 -5.59 -3.50 -17.07
CA LEU A 166 -4.28 -2.97 -17.45
C LEU A 166 -3.81 -3.53 -18.79
N ASN A 167 -4.03 -4.83 -19.03
CA ASN A 167 -3.71 -5.45 -20.31
C ASN A 167 -4.56 -4.88 -21.46
N THR A 168 -5.86 -4.64 -21.25
CA THR A 168 -6.70 -3.96 -22.25
C THR A 168 -6.15 -2.58 -22.60
N LEU A 169 -5.74 -1.79 -21.60
CA LEU A 169 -5.12 -0.48 -21.82
C LEU A 169 -3.80 -0.59 -22.60
N LEU A 170 -2.96 -1.58 -22.28
CA LEU A 170 -1.72 -1.82 -23.04
C LEU A 170 -2.02 -2.19 -24.50
N MET A 171 -3.01 -3.05 -24.75
CA MET A 171 -3.45 -3.38 -26.12
C MET A 171 -3.95 -2.12 -26.86
N MET A 172 -4.74 -1.27 -26.19
CA MET A 172 -5.16 0.01 -26.78
C MET A 172 -3.98 0.91 -27.15
N ALA A 173 -2.91 0.92 -26.34
CA ALA A 173 -1.70 1.68 -26.61
C ALA A 173 -0.85 1.05 -27.74
N ASP A 174 -0.85 -0.27 -27.87
CA ASP A 174 -0.16 -0.99 -28.95
C ASP A 174 -0.88 -0.80 -30.30
N ASP A 175 -2.22 -0.78 -30.28
CA ASP A 175 -3.07 -0.56 -31.46
C ASP A 175 -3.10 0.91 -31.93
N GLU A 176 -2.68 1.85 -31.08
CA GLU A 176 -2.66 3.27 -31.37
C GLU A 176 -1.42 3.68 -32.17
N GLN A 177 -1.53 3.56 -33.50
CA GLN A 177 -0.48 3.95 -34.44
C GLN A 177 -0.60 5.41 -34.93
N GLU A 178 -1.80 6.00 -34.85
CA GLU A 178 -2.08 7.35 -35.38
C GLU A 178 -1.54 8.43 -34.45
N HIS A 179 -1.58 8.19 -33.13
CA HIS A 179 -1.19 9.16 -32.10
C HIS A 179 -0.21 8.59 -31.07
N PRO A 180 1.11 8.63 -31.33
CA PRO A 180 2.13 8.12 -30.41
C PRO A 180 2.10 8.75 -29.01
N GLU A 181 1.69 10.01 -28.90
CA GLU A 181 1.54 10.71 -27.61
C GLU A 181 0.45 10.07 -26.75
N LEU A 182 -0.68 9.69 -27.36
CA LEU A 182 -1.79 9.01 -26.67
C LEU A 182 -1.36 7.62 -26.21
N ALA A 183 -0.66 6.87 -27.07
CA ALA A 183 -0.09 5.58 -26.70
C ALA A 183 0.87 5.70 -25.50
N SER A 184 1.73 6.72 -25.48
CA SER A 184 2.64 6.99 -24.36
C SER A 184 1.88 7.34 -23.07
N GLU A 185 0.84 8.17 -23.16
CA GLU A 185 0.00 8.53 -22.01
C GLU A 185 -0.69 7.32 -21.40
N ILE A 186 -1.25 6.43 -22.22
CA ILE A 186 -1.88 5.18 -21.76
C ILE A 186 -0.85 4.31 -21.02
N ARG A 187 0.36 4.13 -21.57
CA ARG A 187 1.42 3.33 -20.92
C ARG A 187 1.86 3.94 -19.59
N GLN A 188 1.98 5.26 -19.52
CA GLN A 188 2.30 5.96 -18.27
C GLN A 188 1.20 5.77 -17.21
N GLN A 189 -0.07 5.80 -17.62
CA GLN A 189 -1.18 5.55 -16.72
C GLN A 189 -1.18 4.11 -16.18
N VAL A 190 -0.89 3.12 -17.04
CA VAL A 190 -0.71 1.72 -16.62
C VAL A 190 0.41 1.60 -15.61
N LEU A 191 1.59 2.19 -15.89
CA LEU A 191 2.74 2.17 -15.00
C LEU A 191 2.41 2.81 -13.63
N SER A 192 1.66 3.92 -13.62
CA SER A 192 1.19 4.56 -12.39
C SER A 192 0.32 3.64 -11.54
N PHE A 193 -0.56 2.84 -12.16
CA PHE A 193 -1.34 1.84 -11.45
C PHE A 193 -0.47 0.73 -10.87
N GLU A 194 0.49 0.23 -11.65
CA GLU A 194 1.43 -0.80 -11.20
C GLU A 194 2.30 -0.32 -10.03
N TYR A 195 2.75 0.93 -10.06
CA TYR A 195 3.45 1.56 -8.95
C TYR A 195 2.60 1.62 -7.67
N GLY A 196 1.31 1.94 -7.80
CA GLY A 196 0.37 1.92 -6.67
C GLY A 196 0.18 0.53 -6.06
N LEU A 197 0.32 -0.54 -6.86
CA LEU A 197 0.28 -1.91 -6.36
C LEU A 197 1.54 -2.29 -5.57
N CYS A 198 2.68 -1.63 -5.75
CA CYS A 198 3.98 -2.05 -5.20
C CYS A 198 4.68 -1.01 -4.28
N LEU A 199 3.95 0.01 -3.80
CA LEU A 199 4.45 1.09 -2.93
C LEU A 199 5.45 2.05 -3.60
N LEU A 200 5.67 1.93 -4.91
CA LEU A 200 6.49 2.88 -5.67
C LEU A 200 5.73 4.17 -5.98
N GLY A 201 4.40 4.13 -5.89
CA GLY A 201 3.50 5.26 -6.15
C GLY A 201 2.31 5.26 -5.20
N PRO A 202 1.47 6.30 -5.29
CA PRO A 202 0.26 6.38 -4.48
C PRO A 202 -0.69 5.22 -4.80
N PRO A 203 -1.44 4.72 -3.80
CA PRO A 203 -2.45 3.70 -4.05
C PRO A 203 -3.59 4.26 -4.89
N HIS A 204 -4.11 3.45 -5.80
CA HIS A 204 -5.26 3.80 -6.62
C HIS A 204 -6.50 3.05 -6.16
N HIS A 205 -7.64 3.74 -6.15
CA HIS A 205 -8.92 3.09 -5.94
C HIS A 205 -9.28 2.25 -7.15
N TYR A 206 -9.84 1.06 -6.91
CA TYR A 206 -10.29 0.15 -7.97
C TYR A 206 -11.23 0.83 -8.97
N GLU A 207 -12.14 1.69 -8.50
CA GLU A 207 -13.03 2.46 -9.37
C GLU A 207 -12.31 3.37 -10.36
N ALA A 208 -11.16 3.93 -9.98
CA ALA A 208 -10.37 4.77 -10.87
C ALA A 208 -9.81 3.95 -12.04
N ILE A 209 -9.35 2.73 -11.76
CA ILE A 209 -8.86 1.79 -12.77
C ILE A 209 -10.00 1.42 -13.73
N CYS A 210 -11.18 1.10 -13.20
CA CYS A 210 -12.34 0.73 -14.01
C CYS A 210 -12.78 1.82 -15.00
N ARG A 211 -12.70 3.09 -14.62
CA ARG A 211 -13.11 4.22 -15.47
C ARG A 211 -12.06 4.63 -16.51
N THR A 212 -10.85 4.09 -16.43
CA THR A 212 -9.72 4.54 -17.26
C THR A 212 -9.88 4.12 -18.72
N GLU A 213 -10.49 2.96 -18.97
CA GLU A 213 -10.76 2.50 -20.34
C GLU A 213 -11.69 3.46 -21.09
N GLU A 214 -12.84 3.81 -20.48
CA GLU A 214 -13.80 4.77 -21.04
C GLU A 214 -13.16 6.15 -21.27
N HIS A 215 -12.30 6.59 -20.33
CA HIS A 215 -11.55 7.83 -20.45
C HIS A 215 -10.70 7.86 -21.72
N PHE A 216 -9.90 6.82 -21.98
CA PHE A 216 -9.01 6.79 -23.15
C PHE A 216 -9.75 6.55 -24.47
N VAL A 217 -10.88 5.85 -24.45
CA VAL A 217 -11.78 5.78 -25.62
C VAL A 217 -12.28 7.18 -25.99
N GLY A 218 -12.72 7.97 -25.00
CA GLY A 218 -13.12 9.37 -25.21
C GLY A 218 -11.98 10.23 -25.73
N ARG A 219 -10.79 10.14 -25.11
CA ARG A 219 -9.60 10.89 -25.56
C ARG A 219 -9.21 10.57 -27.00
N LYS A 220 -9.28 9.30 -27.42
CA LYS A 220 -9.00 8.90 -28.81
C LYS A 220 -9.93 9.60 -29.80
N GLN A 221 -11.22 9.74 -29.47
CA GLN A 221 -12.17 10.46 -30.31
C GLN A 221 -11.83 11.95 -30.43
N GLU A 222 -11.41 12.58 -29.33
CA GLU A 222 -10.98 13.99 -29.34
C GLU A 222 -9.75 14.21 -30.23
N TYR A 223 -8.76 13.32 -30.17
CA TYR A 223 -7.56 13.40 -31.03
C TYR A 223 -7.93 13.29 -32.51
N LYS A 224 -8.83 12.37 -32.85
CA LYS A 224 -9.35 12.25 -34.23
C LYS A 224 -10.03 13.52 -34.71
N LEU A 225 -10.89 14.12 -33.88
CA LEU A 225 -11.56 15.39 -34.22
C LEU A 225 -10.58 16.55 -34.39
N ARG A 226 -9.53 16.63 -33.57
CA ARG A 226 -8.48 17.66 -33.69
C ARG A 226 -7.58 17.46 -34.91
N SER A 227 -7.38 16.22 -35.35
CA SER A 227 -6.58 15.91 -36.55
C SER A 227 -7.31 16.22 -37.87
N LEU A 228 -8.63 16.41 -37.82
CA LEU A 228 -9.50 16.71 -38.97
C LEU A 228 -9.82 18.20 -39.12
N ALA A 229 -9.46 19.03 -38.13
CA ALA A 229 -9.68 20.48 -38.10
C ALA A 229 -8.40 21.24 -38.45
#